data_AF-A0A238VEA8-F1
#
_entry.id   AF-A0A238VEA8-F1
#
_cell.length_a   1.000
_cell.length_b   1.000
_cell.length_c   1.000
_cell.angle_alpha   90.00
_cell.angle_beta   90.00
_cell.angle_gamma   90.00
#
_symmetry.space_group_name_H-M   'P 1'
#
loop_
_entity.id
_entity.type
_entity.pdbx_description
1 polymer ?
#
loop_
_entity_poly.entity_id
_entity_poly.type
_entity_poly.pdbx_seq_one_letter_code
_entity_poly.pdbx_strand_id
1 'polypeptide(L)'
;MTEIKVYISLKEAEELIFNRCLVLRENRLNIKRAQALLSICLFVDKNMLSNYNGNHLILFTAVNCFDIPENEENLFINHYKLPQGLIKLSERKVRDTFKNQMILDEYEYDFNDYVKMRNGLLGIFYHNFSNSSGGKFKLKTIKVLQEFNSLSGIRRKLMLELLKESKFPILNVKVDKFVTDNFFRVTWWGKFIVDNYIPSLNINCDEDVIAIKKWLREFLQFDSIDILNNNLASVPLELELEIDFLLGYYLASIHIESFNAENDFFEKLYQQINYDNKDELFCWVAFFISIFNQNILSVYFIKSLRKDVFNIEKLAFELSQNNFEMPFDKSYDFSLKDVEQVKLISEFLELKHGRFNQTPQLIKSKDAKNVFKNNFFEEQFKKIGLDLDSQYDNNNRIQNSCWFSKKQFHLNIDAKIKPSDIIFYVEENSIAKDKLKQLKFKLKPIHKLIDDSKKILIGFNKIEEVPNLCNIYSSFLKDEIKKKIEKIVFILLVDLEIEKIQSMEFANYVKNQKIDLERLFDIEVNLIIKNEQTVNDIEIKRNLKNILQNYRINQMEVIDENFDNQKAGWLLESNTEYLIENKDKNYHYLFA
;
A
#
# COMPACT_ATOMS: atom_id res chain seq x y z
N MET A 1 -12.58 -21.98 -0.09
CA MET A 1 -11.51 -22.29 -1.06
C MET A 1 -10.77 -23.51 -0.57
N THR A 2 -10.61 -24.52 -1.41
CA THR A 2 -9.87 -25.74 -1.07
C THR A 2 -8.39 -25.44 -1.20
N GLU A 3 -7.67 -25.41 -0.08
CA GLU A 3 -6.25 -25.09 -0.04
C GLU A 3 -5.42 -26.37 0.01
N ILE A 4 -4.30 -26.40 -0.73
CA ILE A 4 -3.31 -27.48 -0.69
C ILE A 4 -1.98 -26.96 -0.16
N LYS A 5 -1.24 -27.83 0.52
CA LYS A 5 0.11 -27.55 1.01
C LYS A 5 1.12 -28.13 0.05
N VAL A 6 2.09 -27.33 -0.38
CA VAL A 6 3.18 -27.76 -1.24
C VAL A 6 4.50 -27.43 -0.56
N TYR A 7 5.33 -28.44 -0.31
CA TYR A 7 6.63 -28.24 0.32
C TYR A 7 7.71 -28.02 -0.74
N ILE A 8 8.40 -26.89 -0.62
CA ILE A 8 9.44 -26.44 -1.55
C ILE A 8 10.72 -26.06 -0.81
N SER A 9 11.82 -26.02 -1.55
CA SER A 9 13.10 -25.52 -1.08
C SER A 9 13.20 -24.00 -1.14
N LEU A 10 14.23 -23.44 -0.50
CA LEU A 10 14.53 -22.01 -0.58
C LEU A 10 14.80 -21.56 -2.02
N LYS A 11 15.56 -22.36 -2.79
CA LYS A 11 15.82 -22.08 -4.21
C LYS A 11 14.53 -22.09 -5.06
N GLU A 12 13.68 -23.10 -4.86
CA GLU A 12 12.37 -23.17 -5.54
C GLU A 12 11.46 -21.97 -5.15
N ALA A 13 11.57 -21.47 -3.91
CA ALA A 13 10.84 -20.27 -3.48
C ALA A 13 11.37 -19.01 -4.15
N GLU A 14 12.69 -18.87 -4.24
CA GLU A 14 13.36 -17.79 -4.97
C GLU A 14 12.95 -17.76 -6.44
N GLU A 15 13.00 -18.91 -7.12
CA GLU A 15 12.53 -19.06 -8.50
C GLU A 15 11.07 -18.66 -8.64
N LEU A 16 10.18 -19.12 -7.75
CA LEU A 16 8.77 -18.74 -7.78
C LEU A 16 8.55 -17.24 -7.57
N ILE A 17 9.36 -16.58 -6.74
CA ILE A 17 9.23 -15.15 -6.46
C ILE A 17 9.72 -14.31 -7.64
N PHE A 18 10.90 -14.62 -8.19
CA PHE A 18 11.51 -13.82 -9.24
C PHE A 18 10.99 -14.16 -10.64
N ASN A 19 10.76 -15.43 -10.94
CA ASN A 19 10.19 -15.86 -12.22
C ASN A 19 8.66 -15.83 -12.21
N ARG A 20 8.01 -15.66 -11.04
CA ARG A 20 6.54 -15.69 -10.86
C ARG A 20 5.85 -16.99 -11.25
N CYS A 21 6.63 -18.05 -11.48
CA CYS A 21 6.14 -19.40 -11.73
C CYS A 21 7.12 -20.45 -11.20
N LEU A 22 6.62 -21.64 -10.93
CA LEU A 22 7.38 -22.79 -10.49
C LEU A 22 6.77 -24.06 -11.09
N VAL A 23 7.61 -24.94 -11.63
CA VAL A 23 7.19 -26.24 -12.17
C VAL A 23 7.69 -27.35 -11.25
N LEU A 24 6.80 -28.22 -10.79
CA LEU A 24 7.09 -29.30 -9.85
C LEU A 24 6.56 -30.63 -10.38
N ARG A 25 7.32 -31.72 -10.18
CA ARG A 25 6.83 -33.08 -10.47
C ARG A 25 5.54 -33.39 -9.74
N GLU A 26 4.65 -34.16 -10.37
CA GLU A 26 3.37 -34.55 -9.76
C GLU A 26 3.51 -35.23 -8.39
N ASN A 27 4.54 -36.07 -8.25
CA ASN A 27 4.81 -36.77 -7.00
C ASN A 27 5.16 -35.83 -5.83
N ARG A 28 5.55 -34.56 -6.08
CA ARG A 28 5.89 -33.58 -5.03
C ARG A 28 4.67 -33.17 -4.20
N LEU A 29 3.46 -33.26 -4.74
CA LEU A 29 2.24 -33.03 -3.95
C LEU A 29 1.94 -34.14 -2.93
N ASN A 30 2.59 -35.30 -3.03
CA ASN A 30 2.43 -36.39 -2.06
C ASN A 30 3.20 -36.15 -0.76
N ILE A 31 4.08 -35.13 -0.72
CA ILE A 31 4.86 -34.78 0.46
C ILE A 31 3.93 -34.09 1.48
N LYS A 32 3.56 -34.81 2.54
CA LYS A 32 2.58 -34.33 3.54
C LYS A 32 3.19 -33.48 4.68
N ARG A 33 4.51 -33.42 4.78
CA ARG A 33 5.24 -32.68 5.85
C ARG A 33 6.59 -32.20 5.34
N ALA A 34 7.11 -31.13 5.93
CA ALA A 34 8.45 -30.61 5.64
C ALA A 34 9.53 -31.69 5.85
N GLN A 35 10.48 -31.77 4.92
CA GLN A 35 11.56 -32.77 4.90
C GLN A 35 12.85 -32.13 4.38
N ALA A 36 13.92 -32.14 5.18
CA ALA A 36 15.27 -31.67 4.80
C ALA A 36 15.25 -30.29 4.09
N LEU A 37 15.66 -30.24 2.82
CA LEU A 37 15.71 -29.04 1.98
C LEU A 37 14.33 -28.42 1.71
N LEU A 38 13.24 -29.16 1.88
CA LEU A 38 11.86 -28.71 1.68
C LEU A 38 11.29 -28.07 2.94
N SER A 39 11.92 -26.97 3.36
CA SER A 39 11.64 -26.26 4.61
C SER A 39 10.47 -25.29 4.49
N ILE A 40 10.14 -24.83 3.28
CA ILE A 40 9.09 -23.84 3.02
C ILE A 40 7.81 -24.56 2.61
N CYS A 41 6.68 -24.12 3.15
CA CYS A 41 5.37 -24.64 2.78
C CYS A 41 4.54 -23.55 2.08
N LEU A 42 4.25 -23.75 0.80
CA LEU A 42 3.26 -22.94 0.09
C LEU A 42 1.86 -23.40 0.45
N PHE A 43 0.99 -22.43 0.72
CA PHE A 43 -0.45 -22.63 0.72
C PHE A 43 -0.99 -22.19 -0.63
N VAL A 44 -1.48 -23.13 -1.44
CA VAL A 44 -1.91 -22.88 -2.83
C VAL A 44 -3.41 -23.11 -2.97
N ASP A 45 -4.10 -22.24 -3.72
CA ASP A 45 -5.49 -22.50 -4.09
C ASP A 45 -5.56 -23.66 -5.08
N LYS A 46 -6.19 -24.76 -4.68
CA LYS A 46 -6.33 -25.98 -5.50
C LYS A 46 -6.96 -25.70 -6.86
N ASN A 47 -7.87 -24.73 -6.93
CA ASN A 47 -8.58 -24.38 -8.15
C ASN A 47 -7.72 -23.60 -9.15
N MET A 48 -6.55 -23.10 -8.71
CA MET A 48 -5.58 -22.36 -9.51
C MET A 48 -4.31 -23.19 -9.79
N LEU A 49 -4.30 -24.47 -9.43
CA LEU A 49 -3.21 -25.37 -9.81
C LEU A 49 -3.36 -25.75 -11.29
N SER A 50 -2.29 -25.59 -12.07
CA SER A 50 -2.26 -25.95 -13.49
C SER A 50 -1.28 -27.11 -13.74
N ASN A 51 -1.38 -27.76 -14.89
CA ASN A 51 -0.44 -28.79 -15.32
C ASN A 51 0.32 -28.32 -16.57
N TYR A 52 1.59 -28.68 -16.68
CA TYR A 52 2.46 -28.40 -17.81
C TYR A 52 3.45 -29.55 -17.99
N ASN A 53 3.49 -30.14 -19.19
CA ASN A 53 4.37 -31.27 -19.54
C ASN A 53 4.38 -32.43 -18.53
N GLY A 54 3.21 -32.80 -17.99
CA GLY A 54 3.09 -33.87 -16.99
C GLY A 54 3.63 -33.50 -15.59
N ASN A 55 3.89 -32.22 -15.35
CA ASN A 55 4.25 -31.63 -14.07
C ASN A 55 3.16 -30.63 -13.61
N HIS A 56 3.17 -30.26 -12.34
CA HIS A 56 2.36 -29.16 -11.82
C HIS A 56 3.03 -27.81 -12.05
N LEU A 57 2.28 -26.87 -12.59
CA LEU A 57 2.62 -25.46 -12.70
C LEU A 57 1.96 -24.68 -11.57
N ILE A 58 2.77 -24.01 -10.76
CA ILE A 58 2.34 -23.06 -9.74
C ILE A 58 2.69 -21.66 -10.23
N LEU A 59 1.67 -20.89 -10.61
CA LEU A 59 1.81 -19.46 -10.84
C LEU A 59 1.77 -18.72 -9.51
N PHE A 60 2.53 -17.65 -9.37
CA PHE A 60 2.67 -16.91 -8.10
C PHE A 60 1.30 -16.49 -7.53
N THR A 61 0.37 -16.09 -8.39
CA THR A 61 -0.97 -15.66 -7.98
C THR A 61 -1.81 -16.77 -7.34
N ALA A 62 -1.50 -18.04 -7.59
CA ALA A 62 -2.15 -19.18 -6.94
C ALA A 62 -1.73 -19.35 -5.46
N VAL A 63 -0.64 -18.70 -5.04
CA VAL A 63 -0.09 -18.80 -3.68
C VAL A 63 -0.85 -17.86 -2.74
N ASN A 64 -1.48 -18.45 -1.72
CA ASN A 64 -2.12 -17.73 -0.63
C ASN A 64 -1.10 -17.12 0.32
N CYS A 65 -0.12 -17.91 0.77
CA CYS A 65 1.00 -17.47 1.60
C CYS A 65 2.14 -18.50 1.62
N PHE A 66 3.32 -18.03 2.02
CA PHE A 66 4.52 -18.80 2.30
C PHE A 66 4.63 -19.01 3.81
N ASP A 67 4.60 -20.27 4.25
CA ASP A 67 4.89 -20.68 5.63
C ASP A 67 6.38 -21.01 5.75
N ILE A 68 7.11 -20.08 6.35
CA ILE A 68 8.57 -20.05 6.42
C ILE A 68 9.07 -20.20 7.86
N PRO A 69 10.32 -20.65 8.06
CA PRO A 69 10.98 -20.56 9.36
C PRO A 69 11.19 -19.10 9.80
N GLU A 70 11.08 -18.82 11.09
CA GLU A 70 11.26 -17.46 11.66
C GLU A 70 12.61 -16.83 11.31
N ASN A 71 13.67 -17.63 11.23
CA ASN A 71 15.02 -17.13 10.89
C ASN A 71 15.15 -16.64 9.44
N GLU A 72 14.21 -17.01 8.56
CA GLU A 72 14.19 -16.58 7.15
C GLU A 72 13.32 -15.33 6.92
N GLU A 73 12.63 -14.82 7.94
CA GLU A 73 11.70 -13.68 7.79
C GLU A 73 12.35 -12.48 7.10
N ASN A 74 13.56 -12.13 7.54
CA ASN A 74 14.31 -11.00 6.99
C ASN A 74 14.64 -11.17 5.49
N LEU A 75 14.95 -12.39 5.06
CA LEU A 75 15.22 -12.71 3.66
C LEU A 75 13.96 -12.48 2.82
N PHE A 76 12.80 -12.98 3.27
CA PHE A 76 11.54 -12.85 2.54
C PHE A 76 11.02 -11.41 2.49
N ILE A 77 11.09 -10.68 3.60
CA ILE A 77 10.58 -9.31 3.67
C ILE A 77 11.52 -8.32 2.97
N ASN A 78 12.82 -8.35 3.28
CA ASN A 78 13.73 -7.28 2.84
C ASN A 78 14.48 -7.61 1.55
N HIS A 79 14.84 -8.88 1.31
CA HIS A 79 15.57 -9.25 0.10
C HIS A 79 14.61 -9.58 -1.05
N TYR A 80 13.64 -10.45 -0.79
CA TYR A 80 12.65 -10.86 -1.79
C TYR A 80 11.48 -9.86 -1.93
N LYS A 81 11.38 -8.87 -1.03
CA LYS A 81 10.33 -7.84 -1.03
C LYS A 81 8.92 -8.45 -1.10
N LEU A 82 8.67 -9.47 -0.30
CA LEU A 82 7.33 -10.04 -0.18
C LEU A 82 6.49 -9.24 0.83
N PRO A 83 5.24 -8.89 0.47
CA PRO A 83 4.30 -8.32 1.42
C PRO A 83 4.11 -9.23 2.64
N GLN A 84 4.00 -8.62 3.84
CA GLN A 84 3.78 -9.37 5.08
C GLN A 84 2.53 -10.25 5.03
N GLY A 85 1.50 -9.85 4.28
CA GLY A 85 0.29 -10.62 4.05
C GLY A 85 0.47 -11.96 3.35
N LEU A 86 1.61 -12.15 2.66
CA LEU A 86 1.96 -13.39 2.00
C LEU A 86 2.90 -14.25 2.85
N ILE A 87 3.25 -13.84 4.07
CA ILE A 87 4.20 -14.55 4.93
C ILE A 87 3.48 -15.07 6.17
N LYS A 88 3.77 -16.32 6.52
CA LYS A 88 3.39 -16.94 7.78
C LYS A 88 4.65 -17.51 8.42
N LEU A 89 4.88 -17.18 9.68
CA LEU A 89 6.02 -17.69 10.42
C LEU A 89 5.66 -19.01 11.12
N SER A 90 6.62 -19.92 11.16
CA SER A 90 6.52 -21.18 11.89
C SER A 90 7.74 -21.37 12.79
N GLU A 91 7.50 -21.84 14.02
CA GLU A 91 8.54 -22.17 15.03
C GLU A 91 9.41 -23.39 14.63
N ARG A 92 9.37 -23.82 13.37
CA ARG A 92 10.07 -25.03 12.93
C ARG A 92 11.58 -24.78 12.95
N LYS A 93 12.28 -25.47 13.84
CA LYS A 93 13.73 -25.67 13.70
C LYS A 93 13.97 -26.44 12.41
N VAL A 94 14.71 -25.85 11.47
CA VAL A 94 15.22 -26.55 10.28
C VAL A 94 15.89 -27.83 10.79
N ARG A 95 15.28 -28.99 10.55
CA ARG A 95 15.88 -30.25 10.99
C ARG A 95 17.04 -30.52 10.05
N ASP A 96 18.26 -30.35 10.54
CA ASP A 96 19.43 -30.94 9.93
C ASP A 96 19.25 -32.46 9.89
N THR A 97 18.86 -32.98 8.74
CA THR A 97 18.92 -34.42 8.47
C THR A 97 19.96 -34.66 7.41
N PHE A 98 21.22 -34.73 7.83
CA PHE A 98 22.22 -35.58 7.20
C PHE A 98 21.69 -37.02 7.25
N LYS A 99 20.88 -37.45 6.26
CA LYS A 99 20.74 -38.88 5.94
C LYS A 99 19.99 -39.27 4.68
N ASN A 100 19.37 -38.36 3.93
CA ASN A 100 18.89 -38.67 2.57
C ASN A 100 19.00 -37.40 1.73
N GLN A 101 20.02 -37.33 0.87
CA GLN A 101 20.07 -36.30 -0.17
C GLN A 101 18.87 -36.54 -1.10
N MET A 102 17.75 -35.87 -0.83
CA MET A 102 16.76 -35.65 -1.88
C MET A 102 17.47 -34.80 -2.93
N ILE A 103 17.81 -35.42 -4.06
CA ILE A 103 18.27 -34.71 -5.24
C ILE A 103 17.04 -33.94 -5.75
N LEU A 104 17.05 -32.62 -5.55
CA LEU A 104 16.17 -31.73 -6.30
C LEU A 104 16.67 -31.80 -7.75
N ASP A 105 15.79 -32.09 -8.70
CA ASP A 105 16.22 -32.10 -10.09
C ASP A 105 16.57 -30.67 -10.51
N GLU A 106 17.66 -30.53 -11.26
CA GLU A 106 17.96 -29.30 -11.97
C GLU A 106 17.02 -29.22 -13.17
N TYR A 107 15.98 -28.39 -13.06
CA TYR A 107 15.19 -27.98 -14.21
C TYR A 107 15.69 -26.62 -14.69
N GLU A 108 16.36 -26.58 -15.83
CA GLU A 108 16.57 -25.33 -16.55
C GLU A 108 15.35 -25.07 -17.45
N TYR A 109 14.28 -24.55 -16.86
CA TYR A 109 13.23 -23.92 -17.64
C TYR A 109 13.61 -22.44 -17.83
N ASP A 110 13.75 -22.00 -19.08
CA ASP A 110 13.87 -20.58 -19.39
C ASP A 110 12.47 -19.94 -19.39
N PHE A 111 12.22 -19.08 -18.41
CA PHE A 111 10.98 -18.34 -18.25
C PHE A 111 11.10 -16.87 -18.65
N ASN A 112 12.18 -16.44 -19.31
CA ASN A 112 12.39 -15.04 -19.68
C ASN A 112 11.24 -14.49 -20.53
N ASP A 113 10.81 -15.24 -21.55
CA ASP A 113 9.71 -14.84 -22.42
C ASP A 113 8.38 -14.80 -21.66
N TYR A 114 8.16 -15.75 -20.74
CA TYR A 114 7.01 -15.72 -19.84
C TYR A 114 7.01 -14.46 -18.96
N VAL A 115 8.13 -14.14 -18.31
CA VAL A 115 8.25 -12.99 -17.41
C VAL A 115 7.99 -11.69 -18.16
N LYS A 116 8.57 -11.52 -19.35
CA LYS A 116 8.33 -10.37 -20.23
C LYS A 116 6.86 -10.25 -20.60
N MET A 117 6.24 -11.35 -21.05
CA MET A 117 4.82 -11.38 -21.41
C MET A 117 3.89 -11.10 -20.23
N ARG A 118 4.20 -11.69 -19.08
CA ARG A 118 3.49 -11.44 -17.83
C ARG A 118 3.54 -9.96 -17.49
N ASN A 119 4.72 -9.34 -17.54
CA ASN A 119 4.86 -7.93 -17.21
C ASN A 119 4.12 -7.04 -18.19
N GLY A 120 4.16 -7.34 -19.50
CA GLY A 120 3.36 -6.63 -20.50
C GLY A 120 1.87 -6.68 -20.19
N LEU A 121 1.30 -7.88 -20.03
CA LEU A 121 -0.15 -8.04 -19.80
C LEU A 121 -0.60 -7.47 -18.44
N LEU A 122 0.18 -7.70 -17.37
CA LEU A 122 -0.10 -7.10 -16.06
C LEU A 122 0.11 -5.60 -16.07
N GLY A 123 0.97 -5.07 -16.94
CA GLY A 123 1.14 -3.64 -17.17
C GLY A 123 -0.16 -2.96 -17.59
N ILE A 124 -0.87 -3.53 -18.57
CA ILE A 124 -2.18 -3.03 -18.99
C ILE A 124 -3.15 -3.03 -17.80
N PHE A 125 -3.21 -4.15 -17.07
CA PHE A 125 -4.10 -4.31 -15.93
C PHE A 125 -3.78 -3.35 -14.78
N TYR A 126 -2.49 -3.16 -14.48
CA TYR A 126 -1.97 -2.22 -13.49
C TYR A 126 -2.33 -0.77 -13.85
N HIS A 127 -2.07 -0.37 -15.09
CA HIS A 127 -2.31 1.00 -15.55
C HIS A 127 -3.80 1.38 -15.53
N ASN A 128 -4.69 0.40 -15.78
CA ASN A 128 -6.13 0.61 -15.60
C ASN A 128 -6.52 1.02 -14.18
N PHE A 129 -5.81 0.55 -13.15
CA PHE A 129 -6.09 0.96 -11.77
C PHE A 129 -5.29 2.18 -11.32
N SER A 130 -4.07 2.39 -11.85
CA SER A 130 -3.24 3.54 -11.46
C SER A 130 -3.75 4.87 -12.01
N ASN A 131 -4.44 4.83 -13.14
CA ASN A 131 -4.84 6.02 -13.87
C ASN A 131 -6.23 6.52 -13.47
N SER A 132 -6.38 7.83 -13.47
CA SER A 132 -7.67 8.51 -13.21
C SER A 132 -8.60 8.53 -14.44
N SER A 133 -8.15 7.99 -15.57
CA SER A 133 -8.89 7.92 -16.82
C SER A 133 -10.14 7.06 -16.62
N GLY A 134 -11.31 7.69 -16.68
CA GLY A 134 -12.60 7.10 -16.30
C GLY A 134 -13.02 5.83 -17.07
N GLY A 135 -14.28 5.42 -16.90
CA GLY A 135 -14.76 4.09 -17.31
C GLY A 135 -14.56 3.63 -18.77
N LYS A 136 -14.20 4.52 -19.72
CA LYS A 136 -13.87 4.14 -21.12
C LYS A 136 -12.54 3.38 -21.23
N PHE A 137 -11.51 3.79 -20.49
CA PHE A 137 -10.21 3.11 -20.46
C PHE A 137 -10.33 1.67 -19.92
N LYS A 138 -11.22 1.48 -18.93
CA LYS A 138 -11.57 0.18 -18.34
C LYS A 138 -12.14 -0.81 -19.38
N LEU A 139 -13.05 -0.36 -20.23
CA LEU A 139 -13.65 -1.21 -21.28
C LEU A 139 -12.62 -1.58 -22.35
N LYS A 140 -11.77 -0.63 -22.76
CA LYS A 140 -10.70 -0.89 -23.75
C LYS A 140 -9.63 -1.83 -23.22
N THR A 141 -9.30 -1.75 -21.93
CA THR A 141 -8.37 -2.69 -21.27
C THR A 141 -8.85 -4.14 -21.42
N ILE A 142 -10.13 -4.42 -21.15
CA ILE A 142 -10.69 -5.77 -21.31
C ILE A 142 -10.60 -6.23 -22.75
N LYS A 143 -10.98 -5.37 -23.71
CA LYS A 143 -10.93 -5.68 -25.14
C LYS A 143 -9.50 -6.06 -25.57
N VAL A 144 -8.51 -5.25 -25.22
CA VAL A 144 -7.10 -5.49 -25.58
C VAL A 144 -6.58 -6.78 -24.94
N LEU A 145 -6.91 -7.05 -23.67
CA LEU A 145 -6.53 -8.33 -23.04
C LEU A 145 -7.18 -9.53 -23.73
N GLN A 146 -8.43 -9.41 -24.20
CA GLN A 146 -9.13 -10.46 -24.94
C GLN A 146 -8.54 -10.69 -26.35
N GLU A 147 -7.94 -9.68 -26.99
CA GLU A 147 -7.29 -9.81 -28.30
C GLU A 147 -6.11 -10.79 -28.28
N PHE A 148 -5.49 -11.02 -27.12
CA PHE A 148 -4.44 -12.02 -26.95
C PHE A 148 -4.94 -13.47 -27.07
N ASN A 149 -6.25 -13.71 -27.04
CA ASN A 149 -6.80 -15.02 -27.38
C ASN A 149 -6.62 -15.35 -28.88
N SER A 150 -6.49 -14.34 -29.74
CA SER A 150 -6.36 -14.51 -31.18
C SER A 150 -5.57 -13.36 -31.82
N LEU A 151 -4.24 -13.34 -31.59
CA LEU A 151 -3.38 -12.34 -32.19
C LEU A 151 -3.24 -12.53 -33.70
N SER A 152 -3.27 -11.42 -34.45
CA SER A 152 -3.00 -11.44 -35.88
C SER A 152 -1.56 -11.88 -36.18
N GLY A 153 -1.32 -12.30 -37.43
CA GLY A 153 0.02 -12.74 -37.86
C GLY A 153 1.09 -11.66 -37.65
N ILE A 154 0.76 -10.39 -37.89
CA ILE A 154 1.70 -9.28 -37.73
C ILE A 154 2.01 -8.98 -36.26
N ARG A 155 1.00 -8.99 -35.37
CA ARG A 155 1.22 -8.83 -33.93
C ARG A 155 2.10 -9.93 -33.38
N ARG A 156 1.81 -11.19 -33.71
CA ARG A 156 2.64 -12.34 -33.31
C ARG A 156 4.09 -12.18 -33.75
N LYS A 157 4.30 -11.78 -35.02
CA LYS A 157 5.65 -11.57 -35.55
C LYS A 157 6.41 -10.47 -34.81
N LEU A 158 5.76 -9.33 -34.54
CA LEU A 158 6.38 -8.24 -33.77
C LEU A 158 6.75 -8.70 -32.36
N MET A 159 5.83 -9.40 -31.69
CA MET A 159 6.04 -9.91 -30.33
C MET A 159 7.21 -10.90 -30.26
N LEU A 160 7.32 -11.81 -31.24
CA LEU A 160 8.46 -12.73 -31.34
C LEU A 160 9.78 -11.99 -31.54
N GLU A 161 9.84 -10.95 -32.37
CA GLU A 161 11.05 -10.14 -32.52
C GLU A 161 11.40 -9.37 -31.24
N LEU A 162 10.37 -8.85 -30.55
CA LEU A 162 10.54 -8.08 -29.33
C LEU A 162 11.09 -8.92 -28.18
N LEU A 163 10.63 -10.17 -28.03
CA LEU A 163 11.03 -11.03 -26.92
C LEU A 163 12.45 -11.60 -27.04
N LYS A 164 13.03 -11.65 -28.25
CA LYS A 164 14.43 -12.09 -28.45
C LYS A 164 15.45 -11.23 -27.71
N GLU A 165 15.12 -9.94 -27.52
CA GLU A 165 16.01 -8.96 -26.93
C GLU A 165 15.55 -8.59 -25.50
N SER A 166 16.44 -8.01 -24.70
CA SER A 166 16.10 -7.48 -23.37
C SER A 166 15.67 -6.01 -23.40
N LYS A 167 15.55 -5.42 -24.59
CA LYS A 167 15.24 -4.01 -24.84
C LYS A 167 14.53 -3.85 -26.18
N PHE A 168 13.99 -2.67 -26.44
CA PHE A 168 13.43 -2.35 -27.75
C PHE A 168 14.47 -2.55 -28.87
N PRO A 169 14.14 -3.32 -29.92
CA PRO A 169 14.99 -3.49 -31.09
C PRO A 169 15.43 -2.16 -31.72
N ILE A 170 16.68 -2.14 -32.18
CA ILE A 170 17.28 -1.01 -32.89
C ILE A 170 17.82 -1.47 -34.25
N LEU A 171 17.70 -0.62 -35.26
CA LEU A 171 18.30 -0.87 -36.57
C LEU A 171 19.45 0.11 -36.79
N ASN A 172 20.69 -0.38 -36.68
CA ASN A 172 21.87 0.44 -36.95
C ASN A 172 22.01 0.67 -38.46
N VAL A 173 21.84 1.92 -38.88
CA VAL A 173 22.06 2.37 -40.26
C VAL A 173 23.20 3.39 -40.28
N LYS A 174 23.97 3.42 -41.38
CA LYS A 174 25.00 4.46 -41.56
C LYS A 174 24.32 5.79 -41.85
N VAL A 175 24.55 6.79 -40.99
CA VAL A 175 24.04 8.15 -41.15
C VAL A 175 25.21 9.11 -41.02
N ASP A 176 25.29 10.08 -41.94
CA ASP A 176 26.38 11.07 -41.97
C ASP A 176 26.24 12.19 -40.92
N LYS A 177 25.30 12.03 -39.98
CA LYS A 177 24.98 13.00 -38.91
C LYS A 177 24.80 12.28 -37.58
N PHE A 178 25.03 12.99 -36.49
CA PHE A 178 24.70 12.50 -35.15
C PHE A 178 23.20 12.27 -35.03
N VAL A 179 22.82 11.07 -34.58
CA VAL A 179 21.43 10.65 -34.35
C VAL A 179 21.34 9.95 -33.00
N THR A 180 20.18 10.00 -32.36
CA THR A 180 19.92 9.38 -31.05
C THR A 180 19.45 7.94 -31.20
N ASP A 181 19.42 7.16 -30.12
CA ASP A 181 18.86 5.80 -30.11
C ASP A 181 17.40 5.76 -30.57
N ASN A 182 16.62 6.81 -30.29
CA ASN A 182 15.26 6.96 -30.78
C ASN A 182 15.19 6.89 -32.30
N PHE A 183 16.12 7.54 -33.02
CA PHE A 183 16.18 7.43 -34.47
C PHE A 183 16.32 5.97 -34.93
N PHE A 184 17.18 5.18 -34.28
CA PHE A 184 17.37 3.76 -34.64
C PHE A 184 16.16 2.89 -34.28
N ARG A 185 15.44 3.20 -33.20
CA ARG A 185 14.16 2.52 -32.84
C ARG A 185 13.06 2.82 -33.85
N VAL A 186 12.88 4.09 -34.22
CA VAL A 186 11.90 4.50 -35.24
C VAL A 186 12.24 3.89 -36.60
N THR A 187 13.52 3.87 -36.97
CA THR A 187 13.96 3.26 -38.22
C THR A 187 13.69 1.75 -38.23
N TRP A 188 13.92 1.05 -37.11
CA TRP A 188 13.58 -0.36 -36.98
C TRP A 188 12.07 -0.59 -37.12
N TRP A 189 11.25 0.21 -36.42
CA TRP A 189 9.79 0.12 -36.48
C TRP A 189 9.24 0.33 -37.89
N GLY A 190 9.71 1.38 -38.59
CA GLY A 190 9.31 1.64 -39.98
C GLY A 190 9.74 0.51 -40.92
N LYS A 191 10.96 -0.03 -40.74
CA LYS A 191 11.43 -1.19 -41.50
C LYS A 191 10.58 -2.43 -41.23
N PHE A 192 10.23 -2.67 -39.97
CA PHE A 192 9.38 -3.80 -39.59
C PHE A 192 8.03 -3.74 -40.33
N ILE A 193 7.37 -2.58 -40.37
CA ILE A 193 6.10 -2.38 -41.08
C ILE A 193 6.28 -2.63 -42.58
N VAL A 194 7.32 -2.07 -43.20
CA VAL A 194 7.60 -2.21 -44.63
C VAL A 194 7.89 -3.65 -45.03
N ASP A 195 8.67 -4.37 -44.23
CA ASP A 195 9.12 -5.72 -44.57
C ASP A 195 8.09 -6.79 -44.21
N ASN A 196 7.19 -6.53 -43.25
CA ASN A 196 6.31 -7.56 -42.68
C ASN A 196 4.83 -7.27 -42.82
N TYR A 197 4.40 -6.01 -42.70
CA TYR A 197 2.98 -5.67 -42.71
C TYR A 197 2.48 -5.31 -44.10
N ILE A 198 3.17 -4.38 -44.79
CA ILE A 198 2.80 -3.97 -46.16
C ILE A 198 2.63 -5.18 -47.10
N PRO A 199 3.55 -6.17 -47.14
CA PRO A 199 3.39 -7.33 -48.01
C PRO A 199 2.17 -8.20 -47.65
N SER A 200 1.75 -8.20 -46.38
CA SER A 200 0.59 -8.99 -45.92
C SER A 200 -0.76 -8.35 -46.28
N LEU A 201 -0.77 -7.05 -46.61
CA LEU A 201 -1.98 -6.29 -46.93
C LEU A 201 -2.45 -6.49 -48.38
N ASN A 202 -1.64 -7.12 -49.24
CA ASN A 202 -1.96 -7.34 -50.67
C ASN A 202 -2.44 -6.05 -51.38
N ILE A 203 -1.76 -4.94 -51.13
CA ILE A 203 -2.10 -3.63 -51.71
C ILE A 203 -1.89 -3.69 -53.23
N ASN A 204 -2.94 -3.40 -54.00
CA ASN A 204 -2.93 -3.49 -55.47
C ASN A 204 -2.38 -2.23 -56.16
N CYS A 205 -2.20 -1.14 -55.42
CA CYS A 205 -1.78 0.16 -55.93
C CYS A 205 -0.40 0.56 -55.37
N ASP A 206 0.57 0.77 -56.25
CA ASP A 206 1.92 1.19 -55.84
C ASP A 206 1.95 2.59 -55.20
N GLU A 207 0.99 3.47 -55.55
CA GLU A 207 0.89 4.81 -54.97
C GLU A 207 0.56 4.77 -53.47
N ASP A 208 -0.29 3.83 -53.05
CA ASP A 208 -0.66 3.65 -51.64
C ASP A 208 0.54 3.15 -50.83
N VAL A 209 1.35 2.24 -51.40
CA VAL A 209 2.61 1.79 -50.78
C VAL A 209 3.61 2.95 -50.63
N ILE A 210 3.68 3.84 -51.62
CA ILE A 210 4.54 5.03 -51.56
C ILE A 210 4.01 6.01 -50.49
N ALA A 211 2.69 6.20 -50.41
CA ALA A 211 2.05 7.05 -49.40
C ALA A 211 2.34 6.55 -47.98
N ILE A 212 2.17 5.24 -47.72
CA ILE A 212 2.52 4.62 -46.44
C ILE A 212 4.00 4.85 -46.08
N LYS A 213 4.92 4.62 -47.02
CA LYS A 213 6.36 4.84 -46.80
C LYS A 213 6.68 6.32 -46.52
N LYS A 214 5.95 7.24 -47.13
CA LYS A 214 6.10 8.68 -46.88
C LYS A 214 5.59 9.03 -45.48
N TRP A 215 4.41 8.55 -45.11
CA TRP A 215 3.82 8.73 -43.78
C TRP A 215 4.74 8.19 -42.67
N LEU A 216 5.32 7.00 -42.84
CA LEU A 216 6.30 6.44 -41.89
C LEU A 216 7.53 7.32 -41.68
N ARG A 217 7.98 8.06 -42.70
CA ARG A 217 9.14 8.97 -42.59
C ARG A 217 8.85 10.20 -41.73
N GLU A 218 7.59 10.59 -41.61
CA GLU A 218 7.19 11.76 -40.81
C GLU A 218 7.40 11.50 -39.30
N PHE A 219 7.40 10.24 -38.87
CA PHE A 219 7.73 9.84 -37.49
C PHE A 219 9.22 9.96 -37.12
N LEU A 220 10.11 10.26 -38.09
CA LEU A 220 11.50 10.57 -37.77
C LEU A 220 11.63 11.91 -37.03
N GLN A 221 10.59 12.76 -37.03
CA GLN A 221 10.53 14.01 -36.26
C GLN A 221 9.86 13.79 -34.90
N PHE A 222 10.35 12.80 -34.14
CA PHE A 222 9.74 12.33 -32.89
C PHE A 222 9.76 13.35 -31.75
N ASP A 223 10.51 14.45 -31.86
CA ASP A 223 10.59 15.50 -30.83
C ASP A 223 9.41 16.49 -30.85
N SER A 224 8.54 16.45 -31.87
CA SER A 224 7.42 17.39 -32.03
C SER A 224 6.06 16.71 -31.82
N ILE A 225 5.38 17.10 -30.73
CA ILE A 225 4.03 16.63 -30.42
C ILE A 225 2.99 17.05 -31.47
N ASP A 226 3.14 18.25 -32.05
CA ASP A 226 2.24 18.76 -33.09
C ASP A 226 2.34 17.93 -34.36
N ILE A 227 3.57 17.59 -34.77
CA ILE A 227 3.81 16.74 -35.93
C ILE A 227 3.29 15.33 -35.67
N LEU A 228 3.51 14.78 -34.48
CA LEU A 228 2.94 13.50 -34.09
C LEU A 228 1.40 13.51 -34.20
N ASN A 229 0.72 14.51 -33.65
CA ASN A 229 -0.73 14.64 -33.74
C ASN A 229 -1.23 14.79 -35.20
N ASN A 230 -0.49 15.51 -36.06
CA ASN A 230 -0.81 15.60 -37.49
C ASN A 230 -0.67 14.24 -38.20
N ASN A 231 0.37 13.47 -37.86
CA ASN A 231 0.59 12.14 -38.43
C ASN A 231 -0.49 11.14 -37.96
N LEU A 232 -0.93 11.25 -36.71
CA LEU A 232 -2.02 10.44 -36.14
C LEU A 232 -3.37 10.74 -36.79
N ALA A 233 -3.61 11.97 -37.24
CA ALA A 233 -4.83 12.36 -37.95
C ALA A 233 -4.85 11.92 -39.43
N SER A 234 -3.72 11.44 -39.96
CA SER A 234 -3.54 11.11 -41.38
C SER A 234 -3.08 9.66 -41.59
N VAL A 235 -3.47 8.76 -40.69
CA VAL A 235 -3.20 7.31 -40.80
C VAL A 235 -3.73 6.77 -42.14
N PRO A 236 -2.90 6.08 -42.93
CA PRO A 236 -3.34 5.40 -44.15
C PRO A 236 -4.39 4.32 -43.84
N LEU A 237 -5.46 4.27 -44.63
CA LEU A 237 -6.60 3.35 -44.43
C LEU A 237 -6.15 1.88 -44.38
N GLU A 238 -5.13 1.53 -45.15
CA GLU A 238 -4.60 0.17 -45.24
C GLU A 238 -3.99 -0.32 -43.91
N LEU A 239 -3.59 0.61 -43.03
CA LEU A 239 -2.97 0.28 -41.75
C LEU A 239 -3.95 0.21 -40.58
N GLU A 240 -5.21 0.66 -40.76
CA GLU A 240 -6.18 0.89 -39.66
C GLU A 240 -6.36 -0.31 -38.72
N LEU A 241 -6.34 -1.54 -39.25
CA LEU A 241 -6.58 -2.75 -38.46
C LEU A 241 -5.55 -2.96 -37.34
N GLU A 242 -4.32 -2.50 -37.52
CA GLU A 242 -3.18 -2.79 -36.64
C GLU A 242 -2.53 -1.53 -36.07
N ILE A 243 -3.07 -0.36 -36.41
CA ILE A 243 -2.40 0.90 -36.17
C ILE A 243 -2.26 1.22 -34.68
N ASP A 244 -3.29 0.94 -33.87
CA ASP A 244 -3.26 1.18 -32.41
C ASP A 244 -2.11 0.40 -31.75
N PHE A 245 -1.90 -0.84 -32.17
CA PHE A 245 -0.81 -1.70 -31.71
C PHE A 245 0.56 -1.17 -32.17
N LEU A 246 0.69 -0.83 -33.46
CA LEU A 246 1.95 -0.35 -34.04
C LEU A 246 2.36 1.01 -33.49
N LEU A 247 1.42 1.92 -33.30
CA LEU A 247 1.66 3.22 -32.68
C LEU A 247 1.91 3.10 -31.18
N GLY A 248 1.25 2.16 -30.49
CA GLY A 248 1.51 1.88 -29.08
C GLY A 248 2.95 1.43 -28.86
N TYR A 249 3.45 0.55 -29.74
CA TYR A 249 4.87 0.18 -29.78
C TYR A 249 5.76 1.39 -30.02
N TYR A 250 5.45 2.19 -31.05
CA TYR A 250 6.23 3.37 -31.39
C TYR A 250 6.38 4.31 -30.19
N LEU A 251 5.27 4.74 -29.58
CA LEU A 251 5.27 5.66 -28.44
C LEU A 251 6.01 5.11 -27.23
N ALA A 252 5.82 3.83 -26.91
CA ALA A 252 6.56 3.16 -25.84
C ALA A 252 8.07 3.15 -26.12
N SER A 253 8.46 2.88 -27.37
CA SER A 253 9.87 2.76 -27.75
C SER A 253 10.63 4.08 -27.75
N ILE A 254 10.01 5.19 -28.19
CA ILE A 254 10.69 6.49 -28.29
C ILE A 254 10.69 7.29 -26.97
N HIS A 255 9.78 6.95 -26.05
CA HIS A 255 9.65 7.64 -24.77
C HIS A 255 10.00 6.75 -23.57
N ILE A 256 10.62 5.59 -23.77
CA ILE A 256 10.95 4.66 -22.67
C ILE A 256 11.80 5.32 -21.58
N GLU A 257 12.73 6.21 -21.97
CA GLU A 257 13.53 6.98 -21.01
C GLU A 257 12.66 7.92 -20.17
N SER A 258 11.69 8.61 -20.77
CA SER A 258 10.74 9.49 -20.08
C SER A 258 9.79 8.70 -19.16
N PHE A 259 9.29 7.55 -19.62
CA PHE A 259 8.46 6.65 -18.79
C PHE A 259 9.21 6.13 -17.56
N ASN A 260 10.52 5.96 -17.66
CA ASN A 260 11.35 5.51 -16.54
C ASN A 260 11.78 6.65 -15.60
N ALA A 261 11.82 7.90 -16.08
CA ALA A 261 12.30 9.05 -15.33
C ALA A 261 11.19 9.83 -14.62
N GLU A 262 9.99 9.90 -15.19
CA GLU A 262 8.90 10.77 -14.75
C GLU A 262 7.64 9.96 -14.39
N ASN A 263 7.23 10.00 -13.12
CA ASN A 263 6.08 9.25 -12.62
C ASN A 263 4.74 9.64 -13.29
N ASP A 264 4.61 10.89 -13.76
CA ASP A 264 3.38 11.44 -14.35
C ASP A 264 3.43 11.52 -15.89
N PHE A 265 4.50 11.04 -16.52
CA PHE A 265 4.68 11.17 -17.97
C PHE A 265 3.63 10.43 -18.78
N PHE A 266 3.16 9.27 -18.31
CA PHE A 266 2.08 8.54 -18.96
C PHE A 266 0.82 9.38 -19.10
N GLU A 267 0.40 10.06 -18.03
CA GLU A 267 -0.80 10.91 -18.02
C GLU A 267 -0.58 12.20 -18.83
N LYS A 268 0.62 12.80 -18.76
CA LYS A 268 0.98 13.96 -19.59
C LYS A 268 0.88 13.63 -21.08
N LEU A 269 1.50 12.54 -21.52
CA LEU A 269 1.46 12.11 -22.92
C LEU A 269 0.03 11.76 -23.33
N TYR A 270 -0.72 11.07 -22.48
CA TYR A 270 -2.14 10.77 -22.70
C TYR A 270 -2.97 12.04 -22.95
N GLN A 271 -2.72 13.12 -22.23
CA GLN A 271 -3.45 14.38 -22.42
C GLN A 271 -3.04 15.14 -23.68
N GLN A 272 -1.78 15.02 -24.10
CA GLN A 272 -1.23 15.73 -25.26
C GLN A 272 -1.58 15.09 -26.61
N ILE A 273 -1.83 13.78 -26.63
CA ILE A 273 -2.18 13.05 -27.85
C ILE A 273 -3.64 13.29 -28.24
N ASN A 274 -3.84 13.73 -29.48
CA ASN A 274 -5.14 13.89 -30.12
C ASN A 274 -5.36 12.77 -31.14
N TYR A 275 -6.06 11.72 -30.70
CA TYR A 275 -6.32 10.53 -31.51
C TYR A 275 -7.63 9.86 -31.08
N ASP A 276 -8.46 9.44 -32.03
CA ASP A 276 -9.82 8.96 -31.73
C ASP A 276 -9.81 7.66 -30.90
N ASN A 277 -8.88 6.74 -31.20
CA ASN A 277 -8.71 5.47 -30.49
C ASN A 277 -7.67 5.54 -29.36
N LYS A 278 -7.46 6.72 -28.77
CA LYS A 278 -6.42 6.95 -27.76
C LYS A 278 -6.45 5.97 -26.58
N ASP A 279 -7.64 5.58 -26.09
CA ASP A 279 -7.75 4.61 -25.00
C ASP A 279 -7.13 3.24 -25.36
N GLU A 280 -7.34 2.75 -26.58
CA GLU A 280 -6.82 1.47 -27.08
C GLU A 280 -5.32 1.55 -27.35
N LEU A 281 -4.89 2.64 -28.00
CA LEU A 281 -3.48 2.98 -28.19
C LEU A 281 -2.71 2.96 -26.86
N PHE A 282 -3.22 3.61 -25.82
CA PHE A 282 -2.53 3.68 -24.53
C PHE A 282 -2.59 2.39 -23.71
N CYS A 283 -3.53 1.48 -23.98
CA CYS A 283 -3.44 0.11 -23.48
C CYS A 283 -2.21 -0.60 -24.08
N TRP A 284 -1.95 -0.41 -25.37
CA TRP A 284 -0.74 -0.94 -26.02
C TRP A 284 0.54 -0.24 -25.54
N VAL A 285 0.51 1.07 -25.31
CA VAL A 285 1.65 1.77 -24.67
C VAL A 285 1.95 1.13 -23.30
N ALA A 286 0.93 0.97 -22.45
CA ALA A 286 1.07 0.34 -21.13
C ALA A 286 1.64 -1.08 -21.22
N PHE A 287 1.24 -1.86 -22.22
CA PHE A 287 1.79 -3.18 -22.49
C PHE A 287 3.30 -3.11 -22.81
N PHE A 288 3.69 -2.30 -23.80
CA PHE A 288 5.07 -2.27 -24.29
C PHE A 288 6.06 -1.64 -23.31
N ILE A 289 5.67 -0.60 -22.57
CA ILE A 289 6.55 -0.04 -21.52
C ILE A 289 6.77 -1.04 -20.39
N SER A 290 5.79 -1.91 -20.13
CA SER A 290 5.82 -2.86 -19.02
C SER A 290 6.60 -4.12 -19.35
N ILE A 291 6.72 -4.50 -20.63
CA ILE A 291 7.33 -5.77 -21.06
C ILE A 291 8.77 -5.95 -20.53
N PHE A 292 9.54 -4.86 -20.43
CA PHE A 292 10.91 -4.85 -19.91
C PHE A 292 11.03 -4.25 -18.51
N ASN A 293 9.91 -3.87 -17.88
CA ASN A 293 9.92 -3.18 -16.60
C ASN A 293 9.91 -4.20 -15.44
N GLN A 294 11.06 -4.36 -14.79
CA GLN A 294 11.21 -5.25 -13.64
C GLN A 294 10.35 -4.82 -12.44
N ASN A 295 9.97 -3.54 -12.34
CA ASN A 295 9.14 -3.04 -11.24
C ASN A 295 7.73 -3.66 -11.24
N ILE A 296 7.24 -4.14 -12.40
CA ILE A 296 5.95 -4.83 -12.51
C ILE A 296 5.97 -6.17 -11.75
N LEU A 297 7.14 -6.78 -11.57
CA LEU A 297 7.27 -7.95 -10.70
C LEU A 297 6.90 -7.59 -9.26
N SER A 298 7.24 -6.40 -8.76
CA SER A 298 6.94 -5.97 -7.39
C SER A 298 5.49 -5.52 -7.15
N VAL A 299 4.60 -5.68 -8.14
CA VAL A 299 3.18 -5.35 -8.01
C VAL A 299 2.39 -6.56 -7.52
N TYR A 300 1.77 -6.43 -6.35
CA TYR A 300 0.93 -7.45 -5.74
C TYR A 300 -0.52 -6.98 -5.66
N PHE A 301 -1.43 -7.67 -6.33
CA PHE A 301 -2.85 -7.32 -6.33
C PHE A 301 -3.60 -7.89 -5.13
N ILE A 302 -4.65 -7.20 -4.71
CA ILE A 302 -5.54 -7.66 -3.64
C ILE A 302 -6.28 -8.96 -4.00
N LYS A 303 -6.76 -9.65 -2.98
CA LYS A 303 -7.41 -10.96 -3.10
C LYS A 303 -8.61 -10.96 -4.05
N SER A 304 -9.42 -9.91 -4.08
CA SER A 304 -10.59 -9.80 -4.95
C SER A 304 -10.25 -9.81 -6.45
N LEU A 305 -9.05 -9.33 -6.81
CA LEU A 305 -8.55 -9.29 -8.19
C LEU A 305 -7.72 -10.54 -8.55
N ARG A 306 -7.42 -11.40 -7.58
CA ARG A 306 -6.53 -12.57 -7.75
C ARG A 306 -6.93 -13.48 -8.91
N LYS A 307 -8.23 -13.69 -9.15
CA LYS A 307 -8.69 -14.56 -10.24
C LYS A 307 -8.34 -13.99 -11.61
N ASP A 308 -8.55 -12.69 -11.82
CA ASP A 308 -8.28 -12.03 -13.10
C ASP A 308 -6.76 -11.97 -13.34
N VAL A 309 -5.97 -11.68 -12.30
CA VAL A 309 -4.50 -11.72 -12.34
C VAL A 309 -3.99 -13.12 -12.65
N PHE A 310 -4.58 -14.17 -12.06
CA PHE A 310 -4.23 -15.55 -12.36
C PHE A 310 -4.50 -15.91 -13.83
N ASN A 311 -5.65 -15.49 -14.38
CA ASN A 311 -5.95 -15.68 -15.79
C ASN A 311 -4.93 -14.97 -16.69
N ILE A 312 -4.49 -13.76 -16.32
CA ILE A 312 -3.45 -13.02 -17.04
C ILE A 312 -2.11 -13.77 -17.00
N GLU A 313 -1.67 -14.22 -15.82
CA GLU A 313 -0.43 -14.99 -15.69
C GLU A 313 -0.49 -16.29 -16.48
N LYS A 314 -1.66 -16.96 -16.49
CA LYS A 314 -1.83 -18.20 -17.23
C LYS A 314 -1.84 -17.97 -18.75
N LEU A 315 -2.48 -16.90 -19.23
CA LEU A 315 -2.43 -16.49 -20.63
C LEU A 315 -1.00 -16.15 -21.05
N ALA A 316 -0.26 -15.37 -20.25
CA ALA A 316 1.15 -15.06 -20.52
C ALA A 316 2.00 -16.34 -20.66
N PHE A 317 1.80 -17.28 -19.73
CA PHE A 317 2.49 -18.56 -19.76
C PHE A 317 2.16 -19.33 -21.04
N GLU A 318 0.88 -19.55 -21.34
CA GLU A 318 0.47 -20.31 -22.53
C GLU A 318 0.93 -19.65 -23.85
N LEU A 319 0.89 -18.32 -23.96
CA LEU A 319 1.42 -17.62 -25.13
C LEU A 319 2.93 -17.82 -25.30
N SER A 320 3.69 -17.69 -24.21
CA SER A 320 5.15 -17.84 -24.24
C SER A 320 5.59 -19.25 -24.64
N GLN A 321 4.81 -20.27 -24.28
CA GLN A 321 5.13 -21.67 -24.56
C GLN A 321 4.67 -22.15 -25.95
N ASN A 322 3.73 -21.45 -26.58
CA ASN A 322 3.11 -21.87 -27.84
C ASN A 322 3.38 -20.89 -29.00
N ASN A 323 4.49 -20.15 -28.99
CA ASN A 323 4.82 -19.15 -30.02
C ASN A 323 3.65 -18.19 -30.33
N PHE A 324 2.95 -17.76 -29.28
CA PHE A 324 1.76 -16.89 -29.37
C PHE A 324 0.56 -17.50 -30.12
N GLU A 325 0.49 -18.82 -30.24
CA GLU A 325 -0.67 -19.53 -30.73
C GLU A 325 -1.49 -20.08 -29.56
N MET A 326 -2.76 -19.69 -29.50
CA MET A 326 -3.70 -20.22 -28.51
C MET A 326 -4.46 -21.41 -29.09
N PRO A 327 -4.63 -22.51 -28.34
CA PRO A 327 -5.52 -23.60 -28.75
C PRO A 327 -6.95 -23.09 -28.96
N PHE A 328 -7.61 -23.52 -30.04
CA PHE A 328 -8.97 -23.06 -30.41
C PHE A 328 -10.04 -23.27 -29.33
N ASP A 329 -9.83 -24.24 -28.45
CA ASP A 329 -10.70 -24.63 -27.34
C ASP A 329 -10.42 -23.85 -26.04
N LYS A 330 -9.41 -22.97 -26.04
CA LYS A 330 -9.05 -22.13 -24.88
C LYS A 330 -9.26 -20.66 -25.19
N SER A 331 -10.10 -20.03 -24.37
CA SER A 331 -10.27 -18.57 -24.36
C SER A 331 -10.26 -18.06 -22.93
N TYR A 332 -9.55 -16.96 -22.69
CA TYR A 332 -9.57 -16.25 -21.44
C TYR A 332 -10.56 -15.10 -21.52
N ASP A 333 -11.47 -15.08 -20.56
CA ASP A 333 -12.34 -13.94 -20.33
C ASP A 333 -11.89 -13.17 -19.08
N PHE A 334 -12.02 -11.84 -19.15
CA PHE A 334 -11.54 -10.92 -18.14
C PHE A 334 -12.69 -10.05 -17.66
N SER A 335 -12.87 -10.00 -16.33
CA SER A 335 -13.86 -9.14 -15.71
C SER A 335 -13.16 -8.18 -14.76
N LEU A 336 -13.12 -6.88 -15.07
CA LEU A 336 -12.64 -5.89 -14.12
C LEU A 336 -13.72 -5.65 -13.06
N LYS A 337 -13.69 -6.46 -12.00
CA LYS A 337 -14.66 -6.41 -10.90
C LYS A 337 -14.56 -5.09 -10.15
N ASP A 338 -15.71 -4.46 -9.92
CA ASP A 338 -15.82 -3.37 -8.96
C ASP A 338 -15.82 -3.95 -7.55
N VAL A 339 -14.88 -3.52 -6.72
CA VAL A 339 -14.73 -3.96 -5.34
C VAL A 339 -15.24 -2.85 -4.44
N GLU A 340 -16.13 -3.19 -3.50
CA GLU A 340 -16.60 -2.24 -2.50
C GLU A 340 -15.42 -1.63 -1.72
N GLN A 341 -15.44 -0.32 -1.50
CA GLN A 341 -14.31 0.43 -0.94
C GLN A 341 -13.82 -0.14 0.41
N VAL A 342 -14.73 -0.54 1.30
CA VAL A 342 -14.36 -1.14 2.60
C VAL A 342 -13.59 -2.45 2.40
N LYS A 343 -14.06 -3.30 1.49
CA LYS A 343 -13.41 -4.58 1.17
C LYS A 343 -12.07 -4.35 0.47
N LEU A 344 -12.00 -3.40 -0.45
CA LEU A 344 -10.78 -3.00 -1.18
C LEU A 344 -9.66 -2.62 -0.19
N ILE A 345 -9.97 -1.72 0.74
CA ILE A 345 -9.00 -1.25 1.73
C ILE A 345 -8.62 -2.37 2.70
N SER A 346 -9.59 -3.17 3.16
CA SER A 346 -9.34 -4.31 4.04
C SER A 346 -8.35 -5.30 3.41
N GLU A 347 -8.59 -5.72 2.17
CA GLU A 347 -7.71 -6.66 1.47
C GLU A 347 -6.34 -6.08 1.16
N PHE A 348 -6.24 -4.79 0.83
CA PHE A 348 -4.95 -4.10 0.66
C PHE A 348 -4.11 -4.16 1.94
N LEU A 349 -4.73 -3.94 3.09
CA LEU A 349 -4.01 -3.94 4.36
C LEU A 349 -3.69 -5.36 4.82
N GLU A 350 -4.57 -6.32 4.58
CA GLU A 350 -4.26 -7.73 4.81
C GLU A 350 -3.02 -8.13 4.01
N LEU A 351 -2.93 -7.69 2.75
CA LEU A 351 -1.76 -7.90 1.91
C LEU A 351 -0.52 -7.19 2.47
N LYS A 352 -0.64 -5.94 2.91
CA LYS A 352 0.49 -5.12 3.40
C LYS A 352 1.02 -5.57 4.76
N HIS A 353 0.14 -6.00 5.67
CA HIS A 353 0.46 -6.15 7.10
C HIS A 353 0.13 -7.52 7.68
N GLY A 354 -0.47 -8.45 6.92
CA GLY A 354 -0.98 -9.70 7.47
C GLY A 354 -2.46 -9.63 7.81
N ARG A 355 -3.05 -10.81 8.08
CA ARG A 355 -4.45 -10.89 8.52
C ARG A 355 -4.61 -10.19 9.87
N PHE A 356 -5.56 -9.26 9.93
CA PHE A 356 -5.98 -8.67 11.19
C PHE A 356 -6.98 -9.58 11.90
N ASN A 357 -6.97 -9.55 13.23
CA ASN A 357 -7.95 -10.27 14.04
C ASN A 357 -9.37 -9.68 13.89
N GLN A 358 -9.50 -8.47 13.32
CA GLN A 358 -10.75 -7.75 13.16
C GLN A 358 -10.78 -6.98 11.83
N THR A 359 -11.95 -6.90 11.20
CA THR A 359 -12.15 -6.05 10.02
C THR A 359 -12.09 -4.59 10.43
N PRO A 360 -11.18 -3.78 9.85
CA PRO A 360 -11.02 -2.39 10.25
C PRO A 360 -12.24 -1.53 9.88
N GLN A 361 -12.56 -0.54 10.70
CA GLN A 361 -13.59 0.46 10.42
C GLN A 361 -13.00 1.62 9.61
N LEU A 362 -13.59 1.89 8.45
CA LEU A 362 -13.22 3.03 7.62
C LEU A 362 -13.83 4.32 8.18
N ILE A 363 -13.01 5.34 8.35
CA ILE A 363 -13.41 6.67 8.76
C ILE A 363 -12.81 7.73 7.85
N LYS A 364 -13.44 8.90 7.77
CA LYS A 364 -12.87 10.04 7.06
C LYS A 364 -11.91 10.79 7.98
N SER A 365 -10.85 11.39 7.43
CA SER A 365 -9.87 12.17 8.22
C SER A 365 -10.54 13.24 9.09
N LYS A 366 -11.57 13.92 8.57
CA LYS A 366 -12.35 14.92 9.31
C LYS A 366 -13.12 14.38 10.52
N ASP A 367 -13.35 13.08 10.57
CA ASP A 367 -14.11 12.39 11.62
C ASP A 367 -13.19 11.63 12.59
N ALA A 368 -11.86 11.72 12.43
CA ALA A 368 -10.87 10.99 13.22
C ALA A 368 -11.00 11.26 14.74
N LYS A 369 -11.16 12.53 15.13
CA LYS A 369 -11.33 12.91 16.54
C LYS A 369 -12.58 12.27 17.16
N ASN A 370 -13.64 12.04 16.39
CA ASN A 370 -14.91 11.49 16.88
C ASN A 370 -14.78 10.04 17.36
N VAL A 371 -13.77 9.30 16.89
CA VAL A 371 -13.48 7.95 17.37
C VAL A 371 -13.11 7.97 18.86
N PHE A 372 -12.42 9.02 19.30
CA PHE A 372 -12.00 9.21 20.68
C PHE A 372 -13.02 9.96 21.55
N LYS A 373 -14.28 10.12 21.10
CA LYS A 373 -15.31 10.92 21.80
C LYS A 373 -15.55 10.55 23.27
N ASN A 374 -15.11 9.39 23.73
CA ASN A 374 -15.22 8.95 25.12
C ASN A 374 -14.04 9.40 26.00
N ASN A 375 -13.02 10.05 25.42
CA ASN A 375 -11.89 10.60 26.15
C ASN A 375 -12.21 12.00 26.66
N PHE A 376 -11.56 12.40 27.74
CA PHE A 376 -11.80 13.68 28.41
C PHE A 376 -11.21 14.86 27.64
N PHE A 377 -11.93 15.35 26.64
CA PHE A 377 -11.58 16.58 25.91
C PHE A 377 -12.09 17.85 26.61
N GLU A 378 -11.61 19.01 26.16
CA GLU A 378 -11.96 20.34 26.71
C GLU A 378 -13.48 20.55 26.90
N GLU A 379 -14.31 20.10 25.95
CA GLU A 379 -15.77 20.23 26.04
C GLU A 379 -16.41 19.43 27.19
N GLN A 380 -15.85 18.26 27.50
CA GLN A 380 -16.28 17.43 28.61
C GLN A 380 -15.68 17.93 29.91
N PHE A 381 -14.42 18.40 29.86
CA PHE A 381 -13.71 18.98 30.99
C PHE A 381 -14.47 20.15 31.61
N LYS A 382 -15.00 21.04 30.76
CA LYS A 382 -15.87 22.15 31.17
C LYS A 382 -17.07 21.71 32.03
N LYS A 383 -17.57 20.49 31.87
CA LYS A 383 -18.75 19.97 32.61
C LYS A 383 -18.38 19.19 33.88
N ILE A 384 -17.11 19.17 34.27
CA ILE A 384 -16.65 18.39 35.43
C ILE A 384 -16.40 19.32 36.60
N GLY A 385 -16.86 18.89 37.77
CA GLY A 385 -16.51 19.47 39.07
C GLY A 385 -15.55 18.58 39.83
N LEU A 386 -14.53 19.16 40.46
CA LEU A 386 -13.60 18.43 41.33
C LEU A 386 -13.67 18.94 42.76
N ASP A 387 -13.54 18.01 43.70
CA ASP A 387 -13.36 18.32 45.12
C ASP A 387 -11.89 18.54 45.43
N LEU A 388 -11.56 19.75 45.85
CA LEU A 388 -10.21 20.21 46.11
C LEU A 388 -9.96 20.27 47.61
N ASP A 389 -8.73 19.96 48.02
CA ASP A 389 -8.34 20.19 49.41
C ASP A 389 -8.27 21.70 49.70
N SER A 390 -8.48 22.04 50.97
CA SER A 390 -8.38 23.37 51.57
C SER A 390 -7.06 24.11 51.30
N GLN A 391 -6.01 23.38 50.92
CA GLN A 391 -4.68 23.88 50.59
C GLN A 391 -4.44 24.08 49.08
N TYR A 392 -5.43 23.76 48.23
CA TYR A 392 -5.29 23.98 46.80
C TYR A 392 -5.35 25.48 46.53
N ASP A 393 -4.17 26.06 46.27
CA ASP A 393 -4.01 27.45 45.88
C ASP A 393 -4.96 27.76 44.71
N ASN A 394 -5.54 28.96 44.65
CA ASN A 394 -6.56 29.39 43.67
C ASN A 394 -6.11 29.11 42.22
N ASN A 395 -6.26 27.87 41.79
CA ASN A 395 -5.79 27.42 40.50
C ASN A 395 -6.94 27.73 39.54
N ASN A 396 -6.84 28.87 38.84
CA ASN A 396 -7.78 29.34 37.81
C ASN A 396 -8.02 28.32 36.67
N ARG A 397 -7.38 27.14 36.73
CA ARG A 397 -7.38 26.05 35.76
C ARG A 397 -8.57 25.10 35.93
N ILE A 398 -9.15 24.96 37.12
CA ILE A 398 -10.33 24.09 37.36
C ILE A 398 -11.57 24.97 37.46
N GLN A 399 -12.37 24.97 36.39
CA GLN A 399 -13.51 25.89 36.24
C GLN A 399 -14.69 25.58 37.15
N ASN A 400 -14.91 24.30 37.47
CA ASN A 400 -15.89 23.91 38.49
C ASN A 400 -15.19 23.15 39.60
N SER A 401 -15.29 23.65 40.82
CA SER A 401 -14.62 23.09 41.97
C SER A 401 -15.38 23.35 43.26
N CYS A 402 -15.17 22.48 44.24
CA CYS A 402 -15.63 22.71 45.60
C CYS A 402 -14.50 22.42 46.58
N TRP A 403 -14.53 23.10 47.73
CA TRP A 403 -13.59 22.84 48.81
C TRP A 403 -14.15 23.33 50.15
N PHE A 404 -13.51 22.92 51.24
CA PHE A 404 -13.78 23.48 52.57
C PHE A 404 -12.62 24.34 53.03
N SER A 405 -12.90 25.55 53.54
CA SER A 405 -11.91 26.37 54.24
C SER A 405 -12.37 26.65 55.66
N LYS A 406 -11.62 26.16 56.66
CA LYS A 406 -11.82 26.33 58.11
C LYS A 406 -13.18 25.89 58.70
N LYS A 407 -14.22 25.64 57.87
CA LYS A 407 -15.58 25.09 58.07
C LYS A 407 -16.61 25.62 57.04
N GLN A 408 -16.23 26.57 56.18
CA GLN A 408 -17.09 27.09 55.13
C GLN A 408 -16.96 26.26 53.85
N PHE A 409 -18.10 25.94 53.23
CA PHE A 409 -18.14 25.28 51.93
C PHE A 409 -18.05 26.35 50.84
N HIS A 410 -17.07 26.20 49.96
CA HIS A 410 -16.88 27.05 48.80
C HIS A 410 -17.20 26.26 47.54
N LEU A 411 -17.82 26.93 46.59
CA LEU A 411 -18.24 26.37 45.31
C LEU A 411 -17.94 27.38 44.21
N ASN A 412 -17.15 26.95 43.24
CA ASN A 412 -16.89 27.67 42.01
C ASN A 412 -17.53 26.91 40.85
N ILE A 413 -18.24 27.60 39.97
CA ILE A 413 -18.94 27.02 38.82
C ILE A 413 -18.73 27.95 37.62
N ASP A 414 -18.45 27.37 36.46
CA ASP A 414 -18.46 28.10 35.21
C ASP A 414 -19.88 28.62 34.90
N ALA A 415 -20.03 29.94 34.93
CA ALA A 415 -21.29 30.63 34.65
C ALA A 415 -21.84 30.33 33.24
N LYS A 416 -21.01 29.82 32.31
CA LYS A 416 -21.43 29.47 30.95
C LYS A 416 -22.15 28.12 30.86
N ILE A 417 -22.16 27.32 31.93
CA ILE A 417 -22.66 25.94 31.92
C ILE A 417 -23.82 25.82 32.88
N LYS A 418 -24.88 25.12 32.44
CA LYS A 418 -26.02 24.85 33.31
C LYS A 418 -25.58 23.95 34.46
N PRO A 419 -25.88 24.28 35.72
CA PRO A 419 -25.53 23.45 36.87
C PRO A 419 -26.00 21.98 36.78
N SER A 420 -27.11 21.72 36.09
CA SER A 420 -27.66 20.37 35.84
C SER A 420 -26.75 19.47 34.99
N ASP A 421 -25.86 20.09 34.23
CA ASP A 421 -24.97 19.42 33.27
C ASP A 421 -23.61 19.13 33.91
N ILE A 422 -23.34 19.67 35.10
CA ILE A 422 -22.09 19.48 35.84
C ILE A 422 -22.16 18.19 36.65
N ILE A 423 -21.11 17.37 36.53
CA ILE A 423 -20.92 16.17 37.34
C ILE A 423 -19.70 16.37 38.22
N PHE A 424 -19.91 16.34 39.54
CA PHE A 424 -18.83 16.41 40.51
C PHE A 424 -18.23 15.04 40.77
N TYR A 425 -16.91 14.93 40.63
CA TYR A 425 -16.14 13.76 41.01
C TYR A 425 -15.50 14.02 42.37
N VAL A 426 -15.90 13.19 43.33
CA VAL A 426 -15.61 13.35 44.76
C VAL A 426 -15.01 12.06 45.30
N GLU A 427 -14.05 12.18 46.21
CA GLU A 427 -13.56 11.03 46.96
C GLU A 427 -14.68 10.39 47.77
N GLU A 428 -14.54 9.09 48.05
CA GLU A 428 -15.60 8.35 48.72
C GLU A 428 -15.93 8.89 50.11
N ASN A 429 -14.91 9.37 50.82
CA ASN A 429 -14.99 9.86 52.19
C ASN A 429 -15.09 11.39 52.30
N SER A 430 -15.29 12.09 51.18
CA SER A 430 -15.34 13.55 51.19
C SER A 430 -16.60 14.10 51.87
N ILE A 431 -16.39 15.11 52.72
CA ILE A 431 -17.42 15.90 53.42
C ILE A 431 -18.23 16.76 52.42
N ALA A 432 -17.71 17.02 51.21
CA ALA A 432 -18.38 17.81 50.17
C ALA A 432 -19.59 17.10 49.56
N LYS A 433 -19.65 15.77 49.63
CA LYS A 433 -20.74 14.96 49.08
C LYS A 433 -22.12 15.44 49.54
N ASP A 434 -22.31 15.64 50.83
CA ASP A 434 -23.62 16.00 51.37
C ASP A 434 -24.05 17.41 50.96
N LYS A 435 -23.09 18.35 50.89
CA LYS A 435 -23.34 19.71 50.41
C LYS A 435 -23.70 19.74 48.93
N LEU A 436 -22.96 19.01 48.09
CA LEU A 436 -23.25 18.93 46.66
C LEU A 436 -24.60 18.25 46.38
N LYS A 437 -25.00 17.23 47.16
CA LYS A 437 -26.35 16.63 47.09
C LYS A 437 -27.44 17.63 47.46
N GLN A 438 -27.26 18.42 48.52
CA GLN A 438 -28.20 19.48 48.92
C GLN A 438 -28.39 20.50 47.80
N LEU A 439 -27.32 20.81 47.06
CA LEU A 439 -27.33 21.70 45.91
C LEU A 439 -27.78 21.02 44.60
N LYS A 440 -28.22 19.76 44.65
CA LYS A 440 -28.74 18.95 43.53
C LYS A 440 -27.74 18.71 42.40
N PHE A 441 -26.44 18.67 42.68
CA PHE A 441 -25.42 18.25 41.71
C PHE A 441 -25.38 16.73 41.55
N LYS A 442 -25.04 16.28 40.35
CA LYS A 442 -24.74 14.86 40.09
C LYS A 442 -23.37 14.52 40.64
N LEU A 443 -23.24 13.38 41.31
CA LEU A 443 -21.99 12.95 41.94
C LEU A 443 -21.52 11.60 41.39
N LYS A 444 -20.20 11.48 41.18
CA LYS A 444 -19.52 10.23 40.86
C LYS A 444 -18.25 10.08 41.72
N PRO A 445 -17.80 8.85 42.01
CA PRO A 445 -16.48 8.62 42.60
C PRO A 445 -15.35 9.04 41.66
N ILE A 446 -14.24 9.54 42.20
CA ILE A 446 -13.04 9.94 41.43
C ILE A 446 -12.50 8.80 40.53
N HIS A 447 -12.51 7.55 41.01
CA HIS A 447 -12.02 6.41 40.24
C HIS A 447 -12.83 6.13 38.96
N LYS A 448 -14.04 6.68 38.82
CA LYS A 448 -14.87 6.60 37.60
C LYS A 448 -14.53 7.66 36.56
N LEU A 449 -13.55 8.52 36.84
CA LEU A 449 -13.06 9.50 35.88
C LEU A 449 -12.20 8.84 34.80
N ILE A 450 -11.63 7.65 35.05
CA ILE A 450 -10.99 6.83 34.02
C ILE A 450 -11.79 5.53 33.90
N ASP A 451 -12.26 5.21 32.69
CA ASP A 451 -12.98 3.96 32.42
C ASP A 451 -12.06 2.75 32.70
N ASP A 452 -12.60 1.69 33.29
CA ASP A 452 -11.84 0.48 33.66
C ASP A 452 -11.24 -0.24 32.43
N SER A 453 -11.74 0.03 31.23
CA SER A 453 -11.18 -0.48 29.98
C SER A 453 -9.88 0.21 29.56
N LYS A 454 -9.54 1.38 30.12
CA LYS A 454 -8.34 2.14 29.76
C LYS A 454 -7.09 1.48 30.31
N LYS A 455 -6.09 1.32 29.44
CA LYS A 455 -4.81 0.67 29.74
C LYS A 455 -3.60 1.53 29.38
N ILE A 456 -3.77 2.50 28.49
CA ILE A 456 -2.67 3.36 28.03
C ILE A 456 -3.08 4.82 28.09
N LEU A 457 -2.19 5.65 28.64
CA LEU A 457 -2.37 7.09 28.73
C LEU A 457 -1.47 7.77 27.70
N ILE A 458 -2.03 8.68 26.92
CA ILE A 458 -1.35 9.35 25.81
C ILE A 458 -1.47 10.86 25.98
N GLY A 459 -0.34 11.56 26.11
CA GLY A 459 -0.30 13.02 26.20
C GLY A 459 0.46 13.67 25.05
N PHE A 460 0.10 14.92 24.74
CA PHE A 460 0.79 15.77 23.78
C PHE A 460 1.26 17.03 24.49
N ASN A 461 2.58 17.30 24.48
CA ASN A 461 3.17 18.44 25.17
C ASN A 461 3.95 19.29 24.17
N LYS A 462 3.96 20.61 24.35
CA LYS A 462 4.89 21.52 23.67
C LYS A 462 6.05 21.86 24.60
N ILE A 463 7.13 22.40 24.04
CA ILE A 463 8.26 22.91 24.83
C ILE A 463 7.73 23.94 25.83
N GLU A 464 8.13 23.80 27.10
CA GLU A 464 7.75 24.68 28.22
C GLU A 464 6.23 24.72 28.55
N GLU A 465 5.42 23.87 27.92
CA GLU A 465 4.00 23.76 28.21
C GLU A 465 3.66 22.42 28.87
N VAL A 466 3.00 22.47 30.03
CA VAL A 466 2.34 21.29 30.63
C VAL A 466 0.83 21.48 30.47
N PRO A 467 0.15 20.66 29.64
CA PRO A 467 -1.29 20.76 29.45
C PRO A 467 -2.04 20.71 30.79
N ASN A 468 -3.12 21.48 30.97
CA ASN A 468 -3.81 21.49 32.27
C ASN A 468 -4.44 20.12 32.56
N LEU A 469 -4.96 19.43 31.55
CA LEU A 469 -5.39 18.02 31.64
C LEU A 469 -4.30 17.12 32.23
N CYS A 470 -3.03 17.26 31.82
CA CYS A 470 -1.92 16.47 32.35
C CYS A 470 -1.68 16.73 33.86
N ASN A 471 -1.77 17.98 34.28
CA ASN A 471 -1.65 18.35 35.70
C ASN A 471 -2.80 17.76 36.53
N ILE A 472 -4.01 17.73 35.98
CA ILE A 472 -5.18 17.18 36.68
C ILE A 472 -5.05 15.66 36.83
N TYR A 473 -4.65 14.96 35.78
CA TYR A 473 -4.43 13.52 35.84
C TYR A 473 -3.34 13.15 36.85
N SER A 474 -2.23 13.89 36.87
CA SER A 474 -1.14 13.67 37.82
C SER A 474 -1.47 14.09 39.27
N SER A 475 -2.41 15.02 39.48
CA SER A 475 -2.77 15.50 40.83
C SER A 475 -3.92 14.71 41.46
N PHE A 476 -4.95 14.33 40.68
CA PHE A 476 -6.19 13.71 41.20
C PHE A 476 -6.31 12.22 40.90
N LEU A 477 -5.58 11.72 39.91
CA LEU A 477 -5.74 10.34 39.42
C LEU A 477 -4.45 9.53 39.52
N LYS A 478 -3.39 10.06 40.16
CA LYS A 478 -2.07 9.42 40.23
C LYS A 478 -2.15 7.97 40.69
N ASP A 479 -2.84 7.71 41.80
CA ASP A 479 -2.95 6.36 42.36
C ASP A 479 -3.80 5.43 41.48
N GLU A 480 -4.82 5.96 40.81
CA GLU A 480 -5.67 5.20 39.89
C GLU A 480 -4.91 4.85 38.61
N ILE A 481 -4.13 5.79 38.07
CA ILE A 481 -3.24 5.58 36.92
C ILE A 481 -2.23 4.48 37.27
N LYS A 482 -1.59 4.55 38.44
CA LYS A 482 -0.63 3.53 38.91
C LYS A 482 -1.21 2.13 39.03
N LYS A 483 -2.50 2.01 39.33
CA LYS A 483 -3.19 0.72 39.45
C LYS A 483 -3.68 0.18 38.10
N LYS A 484 -4.15 1.05 37.19
CA LYS A 484 -4.90 0.66 35.98
C LYS A 484 -4.11 0.76 34.68
N ILE A 485 -3.20 1.74 34.57
CA ILE A 485 -2.52 2.07 33.32
C ILE A 485 -1.22 1.26 33.23
N GLU A 486 -1.14 0.44 32.19
CA GLU A 486 0.02 -0.40 31.89
C GLU A 486 1.16 0.41 31.27
N LYS A 487 0.84 1.51 30.56
CA LYS A 487 1.83 2.29 29.81
C LYS A 487 1.45 3.76 29.67
N ILE A 488 2.44 4.65 29.74
CA ILE A 488 2.29 6.09 29.48
C ILE A 488 3.16 6.50 28.31
N VAL A 489 2.56 7.24 27.36
CA VAL A 489 3.23 7.76 26.17
C VAL A 489 3.01 9.26 26.09
N PHE A 490 4.10 10.02 25.97
CA PHE A 490 4.05 11.45 25.69
C PHE A 490 4.67 11.74 24.33
N ILE A 491 4.02 12.63 23.58
CA ILE A 491 4.49 13.12 22.30
C ILE A 491 4.88 14.59 22.50
N LEU A 492 6.18 14.86 22.48
CA LEU A 492 6.74 16.19 22.56
C LEU A 492 6.74 16.82 21.17
N LEU A 493 5.87 17.81 21.00
CA LEU A 493 5.76 18.65 19.82
C LEU A 493 6.77 19.78 19.94
N VAL A 494 7.69 19.85 18.98
CA VAL A 494 8.74 20.87 18.93
C VAL A 494 8.67 21.63 17.62
N ASP A 495 8.93 22.93 17.67
CA ASP A 495 9.09 23.77 16.48
C ASP A 495 10.51 24.32 16.49
N LEU A 496 11.45 23.51 16.01
CA LEU A 496 12.88 23.78 16.06
C LEU A 496 13.55 23.42 14.74
N GLU A 497 14.58 24.20 14.38
CA GLU A 497 15.49 23.88 13.27
C GLU A 497 16.21 22.55 13.51
N ILE A 498 16.56 21.85 12.43
CA ILE A 498 17.14 20.50 12.48
C ILE A 498 18.44 20.47 13.29
N GLU A 499 19.28 21.50 13.15
CA GLU A 499 20.55 21.64 13.88
C GLU A 499 20.33 21.72 15.39
N LYS A 500 19.25 22.39 15.83
CA LYS A 500 18.90 22.51 17.25
C LYS A 500 18.38 21.20 17.81
N ILE A 501 17.60 20.44 17.04
CA ILE A 501 17.11 19.11 17.43
C ILE A 501 18.27 18.12 17.58
N GLN A 502 19.31 18.24 16.75
CA GLN A 502 20.50 17.39 16.83
C GLN A 502 21.50 17.84 17.91
N SER A 503 21.24 18.95 18.59
CA SER A 503 22.15 19.49 19.60
C SER A 503 22.16 18.66 20.90
N MET A 504 23.30 18.73 21.61
CA MET A 504 23.44 18.12 22.93
C MET A 504 22.54 18.77 23.98
N GLU A 505 22.25 20.06 23.81
CA GLU A 505 21.32 20.81 24.68
C GLU A 505 19.91 20.23 24.59
N PHE A 506 19.41 20.01 23.38
CA PHE A 506 18.10 19.41 23.17
C PHE A 506 18.05 17.95 23.66
N ALA A 507 19.12 17.17 23.44
CA ALA A 507 19.21 15.81 23.97
C ALA A 507 19.11 15.78 25.51
N ASN A 508 19.76 16.73 26.20
CA ASN A 508 19.65 16.90 27.65
C ASN A 508 18.24 17.34 28.08
N TYR A 509 17.62 18.27 27.33
CA TYR A 509 16.24 18.69 27.57
C TYR A 509 15.27 17.50 27.50
N VAL A 510 15.32 16.70 26.43
CA VAL A 510 14.48 15.50 26.26
C VAL A 510 14.66 14.52 27.41
N LYS A 511 15.91 14.30 27.84
CA LYS A 511 16.22 13.40 28.97
C LYS A 511 15.62 13.92 30.27
N ASN A 512 15.76 15.21 30.56
CA ASN A 512 15.18 15.83 31.77
C ASN A 512 13.66 15.80 31.73
N GLN A 513 13.05 16.14 30.58
CA GLN A 513 11.61 16.10 30.39
C GLN A 513 11.03 14.71 30.63
N LYS A 514 11.72 13.66 30.15
CA LYS A 514 11.32 12.27 30.43
C LYS A 514 11.33 11.99 31.94
N ILE A 515 12.40 12.37 32.64
CA ILE A 515 12.53 12.17 34.10
C ILE A 515 11.42 12.90 34.86
N ASP A 516 11.10 14.13 34.46
CA ASP A 516 10.06 14.92 35.12
C ASP A 516 8.66 14.33 34.91
N LEU A 517 8.37 13.82 33.69
CA LEU A 517 7.13 13.10 33.42
C LEU A 517 7.03 11.79 34.22
N GLU A 518 8.12 11.04 34.33
CA GLU A 518 8.17 9.82 35.16
C GLU A 518 7.91 10.12 36.63
N ARG A 519 8.47 11.22 37.16
CA ARG A 519 8.21 11.67 38.54
C ARG A 519 6.76 12.10 38.76
N LEU A 520 6.15 12.76 37.77
CA LEU A 520 4.76 13.21 37.85
C LEU A 520 3.80 12.04 38.04
N PHE A 521 3.97 10.95 37.27
CA PHE A 521 3.07 9.79 37.29
C PHE A 521 3.55 8.61 38.15
N ASP A 522 4.81 8.61 38.59
CA ASP A 522 5.44 7.50 39.32
C ASP A 522 5.43 6.17 38.54
N ILE A 523 5.55 6.26 37.21
CA ILE A 523 5.56 5.17 36.23
C ILE A 523 6.55 5.53 35.11
N GLU A 524 7.17 4.55 34.47
CA GLU A 524 8.01 4.76 33.29
C GLU A 524 7.23 5.38 32.11
N VAL A 525 7.83 6.37 31.46
CA VAL A 525 7.21 7.13 30.36
C VAL A 525 7.96 6.91 29.06
N ASN A 526 7.21 6.65 27.99
CA ASN A 526 7.74 6.65 26.63
C ASN A 526 7.60 8.07 26.05
N LEU A 527 8.71 8.73 25.76
CA LEU A 527 8.71 10.06 25.17
C LEU A 527 9.08 9.96 23.68
N ILE A 528 8.19 10.43 22.81
CA ILE A 528 8.38 10.51 21.36
C ILE A 528 8.48 11.97 20.95
N ILE A 529 9.37 12.29 20.03
CA ILE A 529 9.56 13.66 19.54
C ILE A 529 8.91 13.79 18.16
N LYS A 530 8.14 14.85 17.93
CA LYS A 530 7.65 15.24 16.61
C LYS A 530 7.98 16.71 16.36
N ASN A 531 8.82 16.96 15.36
CA ASN A 531 9.07 18.31 14.89
C ASN A 531 7.90 18.77 14.00
N GLU A 532 7.22 19.85 14.39
CA GLU A 532 6.11 20.46 13.65
C GLU A 532 6.58 20.97 12.27
N GLN A 533 7.85 21.34 12.11
CA GLN A 533 8.43 21.73 10.80
C GLN A 533 8.55 20.56 9.81
N THR A 534 8.55 19.31 10.29
CA THR A 534 8.60 18.14 9.42
C THR A 534 7.21 17.83 8.88
N VAL A 535 7.00 18.09 7.59
CA VAL A 535 5.72 17.84 6.88
C VAL A 535 5.35 16.35 6.88
N ASN A 536 6.34 15.47 6.95
CA ASN A 536 6.13 14.04 6.90
C ASN A 536 5.90 13.42 8.29
N ASP A 537 4.77 12.74 8.46
CA ASP A 537 4.39 12.07 9.72
C ASP A 537 4.82 10.59 9.80
N ILE A 538 5.63 10.08 8.86
CA ILE A 538 6.04 8.66 8.84
C ILE A 538 6.74 8.24 10.13
N GLU A 539 7.65 9.06 10.66
CA GLU A 539 8.44 8.69 11.84
C GLU A 539 7.59 8.60 13.10
N ILE A 540 6.73 9.59 13.34
CA ILE A 540 5.82 9.59 14.49
C ILE A 540 4.84 8.41 14.41
N LYS A 541 4.28 8.12 13.22
CA LYS A 541 3.40 6.97 12.99
C LYS A 541 4.11 5.64 13.24
N ARG A 542 5.37 5.49 12.82
CA ARG A 542 6.19 4.29 13.08
C ARG A 542 6.45 4.08 14.57
N ASN A 543 6.87 5.14 15.26
CA ASN A 543 7.17 5.08 16.70
C ASN A 543 5.90 4.75 17.50
N LEU A 544 4.78 5.40 17.17
CA LEU A 544 3.48 5.08 17.77
C LEU A 544 3.06 3.65 17.49
N LYS A 545 3.22 3.14 16.25
CA LYS A 545 2.86 1.76 15.91
C LYS A 545 3.62 0.74 16.78
N ASN A 546 4.93 0.93 16.95
CA ASN A 546 5.74 0.04 17.80
C ASN A 546 5.26 0.00 19.26
N ILE A 547 4.67 1.08 19.75
CA ILE A 547 4.20 1.21 21.13
C ILE A 547 2.74 0.79 21.28
N LEU A 548 1.89 1.14 20.31
CA LEU A 548 0.43 1.09 20.41
C LEU A 548 -0.21 -0.10 19.68
N GLN A 549 0.52 -0.84 18.85
CA GLN A 549 -0.04 -1.91 18.00
C GLN A 549 -0.86 -2.98 18.74
N ASN A 550 -0.59 -3.21 20.03
CA ASN A 550 -1.25 -4.23 20.85
C ASN A 550 -2.45 -3.69 21.65
N TYR A 551 -2.72 -2.38 21.58
CA TYR A 551 -3.79 -1.73 22.32
C TYR A 551 -4.94 -1.35 21.39
N ARG A 552 -6.16 -1.61 21.85
CA ARG A 552 -7.39 -1.18 21.16
C ARG A 552 -7.63 0.30 21.40
N ILE A 553 -8.32 0.98 20.48
CA ILE A 553 -8.59 2.42 20.63
C ILE A 553 -9.42 2.73 21.88
N ASN A 554 -10.38 1.87 22.22
CA ASN A 554 -11.16 2.06 23.43
C ASN A 554 -10.32 1.96 24.71
N GLN A 555 -9.15 1.32 24.66
CA GLN A 555 -8.19 1.22 25.78
C GLN A 555 -7.26 2.44 25.90
N MET A 556 -7.30 3.36 24.93
CA MET A 556 -6.45 4.56 24.92
C MET A 556 -7.16 5.75 25.57
N GLU A 557 -6.55 6.34 26.61
CA GLU A 557 -6.98 7.61 27.19
C GLU A 557 -6.04 8.72 26.70
N VAL A 558 -6.62 9.76 26.08
CA VAL A 558 -5.85 10.89 25.53
C VAL A 558 -6.03 12.10 26.44
N ILE A 559 -4.92 12.66 26.92
CA ILE A 559 -4.88 13.83 27.81
C ILE A 559 -4.27 15.03 27.09
N ASP A 560 -5.03 15.60 26.16
CA ASP A 560 -4.67 16.81 25.42
C ASP A 560 -5.91 17.69 25.16
N GLU A 561 -5.84 18.95 25.60
CA GLU A 561 -6.91 19.94 25.41
C GLU A 561 -7.03 20.32 23.94
N ASN A 562 -5.90 20.34 23.23
CA ASN A 562 -5.78 20.74 21.83
C ASN A 562 -5.77 19.53 20.88
N PHE A 563 -6.44 18.44 21.27
CA PHE A 563 -6.51 17.23 20.44
C PHE A 563 -7.38 17.47 19.20
N ASP A 564 -6.80 17.22 18.02
CA ASP A 564 -7.41 17.48 16.73
C ASP A 564 -7.45 16.22 15.85
N ASN A 565 -7.95 16.36 14.62
CA ASN A 565 -8.04 15.25 13.67
C ASN A 565 -6.66 14.74 13.19
N GLN A 566 -5.63 15.60 13.18
CA GLN A 566 -4.29 15.19 12.75
C GLN A 566 -3.65 14.28 13.81
N LYS A 567 -3.66 14.71 15.07
CA LYS A 567 -3.19 13.91 16.22
C LYS A 567 -3.98 12.62 16.36
N ALA A 568 -5.32 12.68 16.22
CA ALA A 568 -6.15 11.49 16.18
C ALA A 568 -5.74 10.56 15.05
N GLY A 569 -5.41 11.12 13.88
CA GLY A 569 -4.97 10.33 12.74
C GLY A 569 -3.65 9.59 12.98
N TRP A 570 -2.69 10.20 13.67
CA TRP A 570 -1.45 9.53 14.06
C TRP A 570 -1.71 8.31 14.96
N LEU A 571 -2.64 8.42 15.91
CA LEU A 571 -3.00 7.32 16.81
C LEU A 571 -3.80 6.23 16.08
N LEU A 572 -4.72 6.61 15.19
CA LEU A 572 -5.57 5.65 14.46
C LEU A 572 -4.75 4.83 13.46
N GLU A 573 -3.82 5.46 12.74
CA GLU A 573 -2.92 4.76 11.82
C GLU A 573 -1.86 3.89 12.53
N SER A 574 -1.69 4.06 13.85
CA SER A 574 -0.77 3.25 14.65
C SER A 574 -1.36 1.92 15.12
N ASN A 575 -2.67 1.71 14.94
CA ASN A 575 -3.36 0.46 15.24
C ASN A 575 -4.02 -0.11 13.97
N THR A 576 -4.72 -1.24 14.12
CA THR A 576 -5.36 -1.97 13.02
C THR A 576 -6.88 -1.95 13.08
N GLU A 577 -7.49 -1.27 14.05
CA GLU A 577 -8.95 -1.22 14.24
C GLU A 577 -9.61 -0.19 13.33
N TYR A 578 -8.92 0.92 13.07
CA TYR A 578 -9.45 2.03 12.28
C TYR A 578 -8.54 2.38 11.12
N LEU A 579 -9.17 2.88 10.07
CA LEU A 579 -8.46 3.34 8.89
C LEU A 579 -9.00 4.65 8.43
N ILE A 580 -8.08 5.57 8.22
CA ILE A 580 -8.39 6.86 7.64
C ILE A 580 -8.41 6.70 6.13
N GLU A 581 -9.56 6.97 5.54
CA GLU A 581 -9.74 7.05 4.09
C GLU A 581 -8.76 8.08 3.52
N ASN A 582 -7.74 7.61 2.82
CA ASN A 582 -6.95 8.45 1.93
C ASN A 582 -7.49 8.29 0.51
N LYS A 583 -8.10 9.36 -0.02
CA LYS A 583 -8.71 9.40 -1.35
C LYS A 583 -7.68 9.39 -2.49
N ASP A 584 -6.46 9.82 -2.21
CA ASP A 584 -5.39 9.92 -3.19
C ASP A 584 -4.61 8.61 -3.33
N LYS A 585 -4.97 7.60 -2.52
CA LYS A 585 -4.29 6.31 -2.49
C LYS A 585 -5.04 5.26 -3.29
N ASN A 586 -4.31 4.55 -4.14
CA ASN A 586 -4.81 3.35 -4.80
C ASN A 586 -4.70 2.13 -3.87
N TYR A 587 -5.81 1.41 -3.68
CA TYR A 587 -5.89 0.22 -2.82
C TYR A 587 -6.05 -1.09 -3.62
N HIS A 588 -5.98 -1.07 -4.96
CA HIS A 588 -6.13 -2.29 -5.77
C HIS A 588 -4.87 -3.17 -5.76
N TYR A 589 -3.70 -2.58 -5.50
CA TYR A 589 -2.42 -3.27 -5.47
C TYR A 589 -1.47 -2.65 -4.46
N LEU A 590 -0.46 -3.41 -4.06
CA LEU A 590 0.67 -2.99 -3.24
C LEU A 590 1.95 -3.10 -4.07
N PHE A 591 2.75 -2.05 -4.07
CA PHE A 591 4.12 -2.07 -4.56
C PHE A 591 5.05 -2.38 -3.38
N ALA A 592 5.85 -3.45 -3.47
CA ALA A 592 6.71 -3.93 -2.38
C ALA A 592 8.20 -3.68 -2.62
#